data_AF-A0A1H3D2I7-F1
#
_entry.id   AF-A0A1H3D2I7-F1
#
_cell.length_a   1.000
_cell.length_b   1.000
_cell.length_c   1.000
_cell.angle_alpha   90.00
_cell.angle_beta   90.00
_cell.angle_gamma   90.00
#
_symmetry.space_group_name_H-M   'P 1'
#
loop_
_entity.id
_entity.type
_entity.pdbx_description
1 polymer ?
#
loop_
_entity_poly.entity_id
_entity_poly.type
_entity_poly.pdbx_seq_one_letter_code
_entity_poly.pdbx_strand_id
1 'polypeptide(L)'
;MQRGQHGLSLADRAAGSGVAPRPAQEEPRRPAAEGHGRHCWVRDPPDAPGIWPGLLVEWRQRGDGWHGRVAYTVVGAHGPVLVEAWLPAEQLKQG
;
A
#
# COMPACT_ATOMS: atom_id res chain seq x y z
N MET A 1 25.54 -22.09 -23.24
CA MET A 1 24.76 -21.44 -22.16
C MET A 1 25.74 -20.77 -21.20
N GLN A 2 26.02 -19.47 -21.36
CA GLN A 2 26.88 -18.71 -20.44
C GLN A 2 26.12 -18.42 -19.14
N ARG A 3 26.62 -18.91 -17.99
CA ARG A 3 26.16 -18.48 -16.66
C ARG A 3 26.72 -17.09 -16.37
N GLY A 4 25.87 -16.14 -16.01
CA GLY A 4 26.26 -14.79 -15.61
C GLY A 4 27.20 -14.82 -14.41
N GLN A 5 28.36 -14.21 -14.55
CA GLN A 5 29.32 -14.03 -13.47
C GLN A 5 28.71 -13.05 -12.46
N HIS A 6 28.37 -13.53 -11.27
CA HIS A 6 27.83 -12.73 -10.17
C HIS A 6 28.95 -11.84 -9.60
N GLY A 7 29.08 -10.62 -10.12
CA GLY A 7 29.74 -9.55 -9.38
C GLY A 7 28.99 -9.27 -8.08
N LEU A 8 29.75 -8.99 -7.01
CA LEU A 8 29.35 -8.60 -5.64
C LEU A 8 27.84 -8.52 -5.36
N SER A 9 27.38 -9.21 -4.34
CA SER A 9 25.97 -9.19 -3.96
C SER A 9 25.50 -7.76 -3.65
N LEU A 10 24.20 -7.52 -3.67
CA LEU A 10 23.64 -6.24 -3.23
C LEU A 10 24.08 -5.89 -1.79
N ALA A 11 24.23 -6.90 -0.94
CA ALA A 11 24.72 -6.73 0.43
C ALA A 11 26.19 -6.25 0.45
N ASP A 12 27.06 -6.82 -0.39
CA ASP A 12 28.47 -6.43 -0.46
C ASP A 12 28.63 -4.99 -0.96
N ARG A 13 27.81 -4.58 -1.94
CA ARG A 13 27.79 -3.18 -2.41
C ARG A 13 27.30 -2.22 -1.33
N ALA A 14 26.30 -2.61 -0.54
CA ALA A 14 25.81 -1.80 0.57
C ALA A 14 26.88 -1.62 1.65
N ALA A 15 27.61 -2.69 1.99
CA ALA A 15 28.71 -2.65 2.95
C ALA A 15 29.85 -1.72 2.52
N GLY A 16 30.15 -1.63 1.22
CA GLY A 16 31.17 -0.74 0.67
C GLY A 16 30.74 0.72 0.46
N SER A 17 29.48 1.07 0.72
CA SER A 17 28.93 2.39 0.40
C SER A 17 29.42 3.54 1.29
N GLY A 18 30.11 3.24 2.39
CA GLY A 18 30.53 4.24 3.39
C GLY A 18 29.35 4.85 4.17
N VAL A 19 28.12 4.44 3.88
CA VAL A 19 26.93 4.81 4.65
C VAL A 19 26.93 3.94 5.91
N ALA A 20 27.28 4.53 7.05
CA ALA A 20 27.14 3.84 8.32
C ALA A 20 25.67 3.41 8.50
N PRO A 21 25.38 2.13 8.84
CA PRO A 21 24.03 1.74 9.19
C PRO A 21 23.59 2.63 10.34
N ARG A 22 22.56 3.45 10.10
CA ARG A 22 21.94 4.22 11.17
C ARG A 22 21.52 3.20 12.23
N PRO A 23 21.96 3.31 13.50
CA PRO A 23 21.45 2.43 14.54
C PRO A 23 19.93 2.48 14.47
N ALA A 24 19.28 1.32 14.56
CA ALA A 24 17.83 1.24 14.60
C ALA A 24 17.36 1.96 15.86
N GLN A 25 17.23 3.29 15.76
CA GLN A 25 16.52 4.07 16.73
C GLN A 25 15.08 3.60 16.59
N GLU A 26 14.63 2.86 17.59
CA GLU A 26 13.22 2.59 17.83
C GLU A 26 12.57 3.93 18.18
N GLU A 27 12.49 4.82 17.19
CA GLU A 27 11.63 5.98 17.28
C GLU A 27 10.25 5.42 17.59
N PRO A 28 9.59 5.84 18.68
CA PRO A 28 8.22 5.42 18.92
C PRO A 28 7.47 5.75 17.64
N ARG A 29 6.93 4.71 16.98
CA ARG A 29 6.07 4.89 15.81
C ARG A 29 4.94 5.77 16.29
N ARG A 30 5.07 7.08 16.08
CA ARG A 30 3.97 8.00 16.28
C ARG A 30 2.86 7.39 15.42
N PRO A 31 1.68 7.07 15.99
CA PRO A 31 0.54 6.74 15.14
C PRO A 31 0.48 7.92 14.19
N ALA A 32 0.63 7.65 12.90
CA ALA A 32 0.72 8.76 11.98
C ALA A 32 -0.55 9.60 12.21
N ALA A 33 -0.41 10.91 12.21
CA ALA A 33 -1.45 11.81 12.72
C ALA A 33 -2.80 11.50 12.08
N GLU A 34 -3.90 11.66 12.82
CA GLU A 34 -5.28 11.61 12.30
C GLU A 34 -5.37 12.43 11.00
N GLY A 35 -5.25 11.79 9.82
CA GLY A 35 -5.14 12.50 8.53
C GLY A 35 -4.14 11.96 7.51
N HIS A 36 -3.20 11.06 7.87
CA HIS A 36 -2.44 10.33 6.86
C HIS A 36 -3.29 9.20 6.27
N GLY A 37 -3.33 9.08 4.95
CA GLY A 37 -3.97 7.95 4.29
C GLY A 37 -3.35 6.63 4.79
N ARG A 38 -4.19 5.64 5.08
CA ARG A 38 -3.75 4.31 5.55
C ARG A 38 -3.79 3.33 4.39
N HIS A 39 -2.74 2.54 4.22
CA HIS A 39 -2.78 1.45 3.26
C HIS A 39 -3.86 0.45 3.66
N CYS A 40 -4.64 0.01 2.68
CA CYS A 40 -5.63 -1.03 2.83
C CYS A 40 -5.73 -1.88 1.55
N TRP A 41 -6.34 -3.04 1.69
CA TRP A 41 -6.76 -3.88 0.59
C TRP A 41 -8.26 -3.71 0.35
N VAL A 42 -8.65 -3.42 -0.89
CA VAL A 42 -10.04 -3.36 -1.36
C VAL A 42 -10.42 -4.73 -1.90
N ARG A 43 -11.55 -5.29 -1.45
CA ARG A 43 -12.05 -6.60 -1.87
C ARG A 43 -13.29 -6.47 -2.74
N ASP A 44 -13.24 -7.16 -3.88
CA ASP A 44 -14.34 -7.40 -4.81
C ASP A 44 -15.18 -6.15 -5.13
N PRO A 45 -14.55 -5.05 -5.60
CA PRO A 45 -15.30 -3.89 -6.04
C PRO A 45 -16.16 -4.25 -7.27
N PRO A 46 -17.35 -3.61 -7.44
CA PRO A 46 -18.37 -4.04 -8.40
C PRO A 46 -17.87 -4.22 -9.85
N ASP A 47 -16.99 -3.31 -10.31
CA ASP A 47 -16.50 -3.28 -11.70
C ASP A 47 -15.16 -4.01 -11.90
N ALA A 48 -14.54 -4.50 -10.82
CA ALA A 48 -13.23 -5.15 -10.86
C ALA A 48 -13.06 -6.17 -9.72
N PRO A 49 -13.70 -7.36 -9.80
CA PRO A 49 -13.57 -8.40 -8.78
C PRO A 49 -12.10 -8.76 -8.47
N GLY A 50 -11.80 -9.10 -7.20
CA GLY A 50 -10.44 -9.37 -6.73
C GLY A 50 -9.98 -8.49 -5.57
N ILE A 51 -8.69 -8.53 -5.25
CA ILE A 51 -8.09 -7.78 -4.14
C ILE A 51 -7.12 -6.74 -4.68
N TRP A 52 -7.35 -5.47 -4.35
CA TRP A 52 -6.60 -4.34 -4.89
C TRP A 52 -5.91 -3.53 -3.80
N PRO A 53 -4.67 -3.06 -4.03
CA PRO A 53 -4.00 -2.15 -3.11
C PRO A 53 -4.68 -0.77 -3.17
N GLY A 54 -4.96 -0.21 -1.99
CA GLY A 54 -5.63 1.08 -1.86
C GLY A 54 -5.06 1.93 -0.73
N LEU A 55 -5.51 3.17 -0.71
CA LEU A 55 -5.25 4.16 0.32
C LEU A 55 -6.58 4.64 0.89
N LEU A 56 -6.87 4.27 2.13
CA LEU A 56 -8.00 4.75 2.90
C LEU A 56 -7.72 6.17 3.39
N VAL A 57 -8.53 7.12 2.94
CA VAL A 57 -8.31 8.56 3.20
C VAL A 57 -9.28 9.14 4.23
N GLU A 58 -10.49 8.61 4.34
CA GLU A 58 -11.54 9.15 5.23
C GLU A 58 -12.44 8.02 5.73
N TRP A 59 -12.94 8.12 6.95
CA TRP A 59 -14.05 7.30 7.46
C TRP A 59 -15.30 8.16 7.63
N ARG A 60 -16.47 7.58 7.34
CA ARG A 60 -17.77 8.19 7.59
C ARG A 60 -18.79 7.13 8.01
N GLN A 61 -19.59 7.44 9.01
CA GLN A 61 -20.74 6.62 9.39
C GLN A 61 -21.96 6.99 8.54
N ARG A 62 -22.64 5.97 8.01
CA ARG A 62 -23.88 6.06 7.24
C ARG A 62 -24.96 5.18 7.90
N GLY A 63 -26.19 5.23 7.40
CA GLY A 63 -27.31 4.46 7.96
C GLY A 63 -27.10 2.95 7.96
N ASP A 64 -26.26 2.45 7.06
CA ASP A 64 -25.88 1.05 6.88
C ASP A 64 -24.51 0.70 7.49
N GLY A 65 -23.86 1.65 8.18
CA GLY A 65 -22.61 1.41 8.91
C GLY A 65 -21.43 2.27 8.47
N TRP A 66 -20.23 1.80 8.77
CA TRP A 66 -19.00 2.55 8.47
C TRP A 66 -18.57 2.37 7.03
N HIS A 67 -18.28 3.49 6.38
CA HIS A 67 -17.77 3.53 5.03
C HIS A 67 -16.41 4.23 5.02
N GLY A 68 -15.47 3.68 4.27
CA GLY A 68 -14.17 4.28 4.02
C GLY A 68 -14.12 4.89 2.61
N ARG A 69 -13.63 6.12 2.48
CA ARG A 69 -13.26 6.67 1.18
C ARG A 69 -11.88 6.16 0.82
N VAL A 70 -11.76 5.48 -0.30
CA VAL A 70 -10.52 4.80 -0.72
C VAL A 70 -10.16 5.19 -2.13
N ALA A 71 -8.88 5.52 -2.33
CA ALA A 71 -8.27 5.63 -3.65
C ALA A 71 -7.50 4.34 -3.97
N TYR A 72 -7.80 3.68 -5.08
CA TYR A 72 -7.17 2.42 -5.48
C TYR A 72 -7.08 2.32 -7.01
N THR A 73 -6.21 1.45 -7.52
CA THR A 73 -6.06 1.24 -8.97
C THR A 73 -6.60 -0.12 -9.39
N VAL A 74 -7.28 -0.14 -10.53
CA VAL A 74 -7.76 -1.36 -11.19
C VAL A 74 -7.21 -1.44 -12.61
N VAL A 75 -7.22 -2.64 -13.20
CA VAL A 75 -6.84 -2.83 -14.62
C VAL A 75 -8.08 -2.58 -15.49
N GLY A 76 -8.10 -1.46 -16.21
CA GLY A 76 -9.14 -1.16 -17.20
C GLY A 76 -8.75 -1.59 -18.62
N ALA A 77 -9.69 -1.49 -19.56
CA ALA A 77 -9.51 -1.86 -20.97
C ALA A 77 -8.34 -1.14 -21.67
N HIS A 78 -7.98 0.05 -21.20
CA HIS A 78 -6.90 0.88 -21.77
C HIS A 78 -5.71 1.06 -20.81
N GLY A 79 -5.60 0.21 -19.78
CA GLY A 79 -4.53 0.26 -18.78
C GLY A 79 -5.05 0.60 -17.37
N PRO A 80 -4.13 0.90 -16.43
CA PRO A 80 -4.49 1.18 -15.05
C PRO A 80 -5.39 2.42 -14.92
N VAL A 81 -6.46 2.30 -14.14
CA VAL A 81 -7.40 3.39 -13.83
C VAL A 81 -7.38 3.65 -12.32
N LEU A 82 -7.29 4.92 -11.94
CA LEU A 82 -7.47 5.34 -10.55
C LEU A 82 -8.96 5.47 -10.25
N VAL A 83 -9.41 4.81 -9.20
CA VAL A 83 -10.78 4.87 -8.69
C VAL A 83 -10.77 5.49 -7.30
N GLU A 84 -11.66 6.45 -7.07
CA GLU A 84 -11.99 6.96 -5.74
C GLU A 84 -13.44 6.61 -5.44
N ALA A 85 -13.67 5.85 -4.37
CA ALA A 85 -15.01 5.39 -4.00
C ALA A 85 -15.19 5.34 -2.48
N TRP A 86 -16.45 5.46 -2.05
CA TRP A 86 -16.87 5.11 -0.70
C TRP A 86 -17.25 3.64 -0.67
N LEU A 87 -16.52 2.84 0.10
CA LEU A 87 -16.74 1.41 0.23
C LEU A 87 -17.14 1.05 1.67
N PRO A 88 -18.02 0.06 1.86
CA PRO A 88 -18.38 -0.42 3.18
C PRO A 88 -17.14 -1.04 3.87
N ALA A 89 -17.07 -0.94 5.20
CA ALA A 89 -15.91 -1.40 5.96
C ALA A 89 -15.58 -2.89 5.72
N GLU A 90 -16.60 -3.70 5.42
CA GLU A 90 -16.47 -5.13 5.11
C GLU A 90 -15.77 -5.40 3.78
N GLN A 91 -15.56 -4.40 2.93
CA GLN A 91 -14.74 -4.53 1.72
C GLN A 91 -13.29 -4.10 1.94
N LEU A 92 -12.95 -3.57 3.12
CA LEU A 92 -11.62 -3.04 3.42
C LEU A 92 -10.88 -3.95 4.40
N LYS A 93 -9.61 -4.26 4.10
CA LYS A 93 -8.71 -4.97 5.03
C LYS A 93 -7.48 -4.13 5.29
N GLN A 94 -6.99 -4.12 6.53
CA GLN A 94 -5.72 -3.49 6.86
C GLN A 94 -4.55 -4.21 6.14
N GLY A 95 -3.60 -3.40 5.64
CA GLY A 95 -2.38 -3.87 4.98
C GLY A 95 -1.34 -4.46 5.92
#